data_AF-U9TCN0-F1
#
_entry.id   AF-U9TCN0-F1
#
_cell.length_a   1.000
_cell.length_b   1.000
_cell.length_c   1.000
_cell.angle_alpha   90.00
_cell.angle_beta   90.00
_cell.angle_gamma   90.00
#
_symmetry.space_group_name_H-M   'P 1'
#
loop_
_entity.id
_entity.type
_entity.pdbx_description
1 polymer ?
#
loop_
_entity_poly.entity_id
_entity_poly.type
_entity_poly.pdbx_seq_one_letter_code
_entity_poly.pdbx_strand_id
1 'polypeptide(L)'
;FGIGISNSQEWNYAGEGYQSSFIDNVNKKLFLYVQTFTAKKCILTVYEDNKLRKIICGKTPADVWSQVDYKPEFDANKLFGVDNEYTQTLISKLQIPSCTPEEWNNLPLLQQIFEYHLKKRTISDVNWMGFIENWKNQQSEIIELRISLMQLYGSEYQMNSREFCAWKSMLRHMGCVEITPYNKDQSEFEFWTRSVNSEKDRETLQILHDLDFLHPAPRKFCDQTGTLWNCIHESLNANKRGQDGKRRILSIVAEQFPYCEIKKNLNISSSDTINEARKYARIHGPGAKC
;
A
#
# COMPACT_ATOMS: atom_id res chain seq x y z
N PHE A 1 -23.81 -21.21 -16.62
CA PHE A 1 -22.55 -20.68 -17.18
C PHE A 1 -21.97 -19.74 -16.16
N GLY A 2 -20.83 -20.10 -15.58
CA GLY A 2 -20.08 -19.25 -14.66
C GLY A 2 -18.63 -19.26 -15.13
N ILE A 3 -17.96 -18.11 -15.10
CA ILE A 3 -16.55 -18.03 -15.50
C ILE A 3 -15.68 -18.33 -14.29
N GLY A 4 -15.71 -17.56 -13.20
CA GLY A 4 -14.78 -17.80 -12.10
C GLY A 4 -13.30 -17.67 -12.51
N ILE A 5 -12.53 -16.85 -11.82
CA ILE A 5 -11.11 -16.63 -12.17
C ILE A 5 -10.21 -17.01 -11.01
N SER A 6 -9.01 -17.47 -11.31
CA SER A 6 -7.97 -17.73 -10.33
C SER A 6 -6.58 -17.51 -10.93
N ASN A 7 -5.55 -17.53 -10.08
CA ASN A 7 -4.16 -17.53 -10.51
C ASN A 7 -3.61 -18.95 -10.79
N SER A 8 -4.48 -19.98 -10.79
CA SER A 8 -4.07 -21.38 -10.99
C SER A 8 -3.80 -21.67 -12.46
N GLN A 9 -2.53 -21.88 -12.81
CA GLN A 9 -2.15 -22.36 -14.15
C GLN A 9 -2.71 -23.75 -14.44
N GLU A 10 -2.82 -24.63 -13.43
CA GLU A 10 -3.39 -25.97 -13.59
C GLU A 10 -4.88 -25.93 -13.97
N TRP A 11 -5.58 -24.83 -13.67
CA TRP A 11 -6.97 -24.61 -14.03
C TRP A 11 -7.10 -23.65 -15.23
N ASN A 12 -6.00 -23.37 -15.94
CA ASN A 12 -5.92 -22.36 -16.99
C ASN A 12 -6.57 -21.04 -16.60
N TYR A 13 -6.27 -20.58 -15.38
CA TYR A 13 -6.76 -19.34 -14.77
C TYR A 13 -8.27 -19.29 -14.54
N ALA A 14 -9.01 -20.37 -14.79
CA ALA A 14 -10.36 -20.52 -14.28
C ALA A 14 -10.33 -20.73 -12.76
N GLY A 15 -11.44 -20.41 -12.09
CA GLY A 15 -11.50 -20.40 -10.64
C GLY A 15 -12.86 -20.78 -10.09
N GLU A 16 -13.00 -20.60 -8.79
CA GLU A 16 -14.26 -20.84 -8.09
C GLU A 16 -15.43 -20.13 -8.79
N GLY A 17 -16.51 -20.89 -9.02
CA GLY A 17 -17.68 -20.41 -9.77
C GLY A 17 -17.60 -20.65 -11.27
N TYR A 18 -16.49 -21.19 -11.80
CA TYR A 18 -16.46 -21.72 -13.16
C TYR A 18 -17.43 -22.88 -13.30
N GLN A 19 -18.22 -22.87 -14.37
CA GLN A 19 -19.09 -23.98 -14.74
C GLN A 19 -19.23 -24.12 -16.24
N SER A 20 -18.95 -25.31 -16.73
CA SER A 20 -19.21 -25.74 -18.10
C SER A 20 -20.00 -27.04 -18.14
N SER A 21 -20.63 -27.30 -19.27
CA SER A 21 -21.32 -28.56 -19.52
C SER A 21 -21.35 -28.86 -21.00
N PHE A 22 -21.26 -30.14 -21.35
CA PHE A 22 -21.45 -30.58 -22.73
C PHE A 22 -22.11 -31.95 -22.75
N ILE A 23 -22.66 -32.27 -23.92
CA ILE A 23 -23.33 -33.53 -24.19
C ILE A 23 -22.47 -34.33 -25.15
N ASP A 24 -22.37 -35.63 -24.91
CA ASP A 24 -21.68 -36.57 -25.80
C ASP A 24 -22.46 -37.87 -25.93
N ASN A 25 -22.31 -38.52 -27.08
CA ASN A 25 -22.97 -39.79 -27.40
C ASN A 25 -21.93 -40.90 -27.45
N VAL A 26 -21.86 -41.71 -26.40
CA VAL A 26 -20.90 -42.81 -26.29
C VAL A 26 -21.65 -44.12 -26.30
N ASN A 27 -21.31 -45.03 -27.23
CA ASN A 27 -21.92 -46.35 -27.34
C ASN A 27 -23.47 -46.33 -27.41
N LYS A 28 -24.04 -45.37 -28.15
CA LYS A 28 -25.51 -45.14 -28.30
C LYS A 28 -26.22 -44.70 -27.01
N LYS A 29 -25.48 -44.24 -26.00
CA LYS A 29 -26.03 -43.66 -24.78
C LYS A 29 -25.69 -42.19 -24.69
N LEU A 30 -26.64 -41.39 -24.18
CA LEU A 30 -26.48 -39.96 -24.03
C LEU A 30 -25.84 -39.66 -22.68
N PHE A 31 -24.69 -38.99 -22.70
CA PHE A 31 -24.01 -38.50 -21.51
C PHE A 31 -24.07 -36.99 -21.43
N LEU A 32 -24.41 -36.47 -20.25
CA LEU A 32 -24.24 -35.06 -19.91
C LEU A 32 -23.15 -34.95 -18.84
N TYR A 33 -22.12 -34.19 -19.18
CA TYR A 33 -21.02 -33.88 -18.28
C TYR A 33 -21.19 -32.46 -17.78
N VAL A 34 -21.28 -32.28 -16.45
CA VAL A 34 -21.32 -30.97 -15.79
C VAL A 34 -20.07 -30.80 -14.96
N GLN A 35 -19.32 -29.74 -15.23
CA GLN A 35 -17.97 -29.51 -14.74
C GLN A 35 -17.93 -28.20 -13.98
N THR A 36 -17.34 -28.21 -12.79
CA THR A 36 -17.27 -27.01 -11.93
C THR A 36 -15.95 -26.92 -11.19
N PHE A 37 -15.48 -25.69 -10.97
CA PHE A 37 -14.42 -25.40 -10.00
C PHE A 37 -15.02 -24.80 -8.73
N THR A 38 -14.53 -25.29 -7.60
CA THR A 38 -14.78 -24.74 -6.26
C THR A 38 -13.46 -24.24 -5.66
N ALA A 39 -13.48 -23.57 -4.51
CA ALA A 39 -12.27 -23.00 -3.88
C ALA A 39 -11.05 -23.96 -3.80
N LYS A 40 -11.25 -25.28 -3.73
CA LYS A 40 -10.16 -26.26 -3.51
C LYS A 40 -10.15 -27.46 -4.44
N LYS A 41 -11.18 -27.64 -5.27
CA LYS A 41 -11.33 -28.85 -6.08
C LYS A 41 -12.10 -28.62 -7.36
N CYS A 42 -11.77 -29.49 -8.29
CA CYS A 42 -12.46 -29.75 -9.54
C CYS A 42 -13.54 -30.81 -9.32
N ILE A 43 -14.75 -30.59 -9.84
CA ILE A 43 -15.88 -31.52 -9.71
C ILE A 43 -16.43 -31.83 -11.11
N LEU A 44 -16.51 -33.12 -11.43
CA LEU A 44 -17.17 -33.64 -12.62
C LEU A 44 -18.40 -34.45 -12.21
N THR A 45 -19.57 -34.02 -12.67
CA THR A 45 -20.84 -34.71 -12.48
C THR A 45 -21.26 -35.32 -13.80
N VAL A 46 -21.46 -36.64 -13.81
CA VAL A 46 -21.81 -37.41 -15.01
C VAL A 46 -23.26 -37.89 -14.90
N TYR A 47 -24.05 -37.54 -15.90
CA TYR A 47 -25.41 -38.04 -16.09
C TYR A 47 -25.44 -38.98 -17.30
N GLU A 48 -26.14 -40.09 -17.17
CA GLU A 48 -26.42 -41.06 -18.24
C GLU A 48 -27.94 -41.14 -18.42
N ASP A 49 -28.44 -40.87 -19.63
CA ASP A 49 -29.88 -40.86 -19.95
C ASP A 49 -30.71 -40.06 -18.91
N ASN A 50 -30.22 -38.86 -18.58
CA ASN A 50 -30.79 -37.92 -17.58
C ASN A 50 -30.81 -38.41 -16.13
N LYS A 51 -30.10 -39.50 -15.80
CA LYS A 51 -29.94 -39.98 -14.42
C LYS A 51 -28.52 -39.74 -13.94
N LEU A 52 -28.38 -39.30 -12.69
CA LEU A 52 -27.07 -39.13 -12.07
C LEU A 52 -26.36 -40.48 -12.00
N ARG A 53 -25.18 -40.57 -12.63
CA ARG A 53 -24.37 -41.79 -12.66
C ARG A 53 -23.24 -41.73 -11.64
N LYS A 54 -22.47 -40.64 -11.64
CA LYS A 54 -21.26 -40.50 -10.81
C LYS A 54 -20.95 -39.03 -10.54
N ILE A 55 -20.38 -38.77 -9.37
CA ILE A 55 -19.75 -37.49 -9.02
C ILE A 55 -18.29 -37.79 -8.73
N ILE A 56 -17.38 -37.09 -9.40
CA ILE A 56 -15.93 -37.26 -9.28
C ILE A 56 -15.35 -35.94 -8.77
N CYS A 57 -14.47 -36.03 -7.76
CA CYS A 57 -13.74 -34.90 -7.21
C CYS A 57 -12.23 -35.13 -7.41
N GLY A 58 -11.51 -34.08 -7.79
CA GLY A 58 -10.06 -34.10 -7.99
C GLY A 58 -9.46 -32.71 -7.77
N LYS A 59 -8.13 -32.60 -7.79
CA LYS A 59 -7.48 -31.28 -7.69
C LYS A 59 -7.42 -30.60 -9.05
N THR A 60 -7.23 -31.37 -10.12
CA THR A 60 -7.10 -30.87 -11.50
C THR A 60 -8.18 -31.44 -12.43
N PRO A 61 -8.40 -30.83 -13.61
CA PRO A 61 -9.17 -31.45 -14.69
C PRO A 61 -8.68 -32.86 -15.05
N ALA A 62 -7.36 -33.06 -15.10
CA ALA A 62 -6.78 -34.36 -15.41
C ALA A 62 -7.14 -35.43 -14.35
N ASP A 63 -7.12 -35.06 -13.07
CA ASP A 63 -7.46 -35.97 -11.97
C ASP A 63 -8.90 -36.49 -12.10
N VAL A 64 -9.85 -35.61 -12.43
CA VAL A 64 -11.27 -36.00 -12.54
C VAL A 64 -11.53 -36.81 -13.80
N TRP A 65 -10.93 -36.44 -14.94
CA TRP A 65 -11.14 -37.12 -16.22
C TRP A 65 -10.42 -38.46 -16.30
N SER A 66 -9.36 -38.69 -15.51
CA SER A 66 -8.69 -40.00 -15.41
C SER A 66 -9.58 -41.09 -14.80
N GLN A 67 -10.65 -40.71 -14.08
CA GLN A 67 -11.55 -41.61 -13.37
C GLN A 67 -12.84 -41.93 -14.16
N VAL A 68 -12.89 -41.56 -15.45
CA VAL A 68 -14.00 -41.79 -16.37
C VAL A 68 -13.61 -42.89 -17.35
N ASP A 69 -14.35 -44.00 -17.33
CA ASP A 69 -14.02 -45.21 -18.11
C ASP A 69 -14.07 -44.95 -19.63
N TYR A 70 -15.08 -44.22 -20.09
CA TYR A 70 -15.29 -43.89 -21.50
C TYR A 70 -15.16 -42.39 -21.72
N LYS A 71 -13.93 -41.88 -21.58
CA LYS A 71 -13.65 -40.46 -21.82
C LYS A 71 -13.70 -40.12 -23.32
N PRO A 72 -14.21 -38.95 -23.71
CA PRO A 72 -14.06 -38.46 -25.08
C PRO A 72 -12.59 -38.24 -25.43
N GLU A 73 -12.25 -38.25 -26.72
CA GLU A 73 -10.87 -38.18 -27.23
C GLU A 73 -10.33 -36.74 -27.25
N PHE A 74 -10.30 -36.10 -26.08
CA PHE A 74 -9.73 -34.77 -25.86
C PHE A 74 -8.96 -34.73 -24.54
N ASP A 75 -8.04 -33.77 -24.41
CA ASP A 75 -7.40 -33.50 -23.12
C ASP A 75 -8.40 -32.91 -22.12
N ALA A 76 -8.08 -33.05 -20.84
CA ALA A 76 -8.99 -32.68 -19.77
C ALA A 76 -9.35 -31.18 -19.76
N ASN A 77 -8.44 -30.31 -20.20
CA ASN A 77 -8.67 -28.86 -20.22
C ASN A 77 -9.61 -28.45 -21.36
N LYS A 78 -9.48 -29.10 -22.52
CA LYS A 78 -10.46 -28.99 -23.61
C LYS A 78 -11.82 -29.53 -23.20
N LEU A 79 -11.89 -30.68 -22.53
CA LEU A 79 -13.14 -31.21 -22.00
C LEU A 79 -13.79 -30.26 -21.01
N PHE A 80 -12.99 -29.65 -20.13
CA PHE A 80 -13.45 -28.61 -19.21
C PHE A 80 -13.91 -27.34 -19.91
N GLY A 81 -13.51 -27.10 -21.17
CA GLY A 81 -13.82 -25.88 -21.91
C GLY A 81 -13.00 -24.67 -21.44
N VAL A 82 -11.97 -24.90 -20.63
CA VAL A 82 -11.06 -23.84 -20.17
C VAL A 82 -10.05 -23.44 -21.24
N ASP A 83 -9.68 -24.35 -22.14
CA ASP A 83 -8.81 -24.04 -23.30
C ASP A 83 -9.53 -23.31 -24.43
N ASN A 84 -10.85 -23.14 -24.34
CA ASN A 84 -11.61 -22.47 -25.37
C ASN A 84 -11.21 -20.99 -25.47
N GLU A 85 -10.95 -20.50 -26.69
CA GLU A 85 -10.50 -19.13 -26.95
C GLU A 85 -11.43 -18.05 -26.36
N TYR A 86 -12.75 -18.26 -26.43
CA TYR A 86 -13.73 -17.35 -25.83
C TYR A 86 -13.63 -17.35 -24.30
N THR A 87 -13.51 -18.53 -23.69
CA THR A 87 -13.31 -18.67 -22.23
C THR A 87 -12.04 -17.94 -21.80
N GLN A 88 -10.91 -18.19 -22.46
CA GLN A 88 -9.64 -17.54 -22.15
C GLN A 88 -9.68 -16.02 -22.36
N THR A 89 -10.37 -15.55 -23.41
CA THR A 89 -10.58 -14.11 -23.64
C THR A 89 -11.41 -13.47 -22.52
N LEU A 90 -12.39 -14.19 -21.97
CA LEU A 90 -13.21 -13.67 -20.88
C LEU A 90 -12.47 -13.72 -19.54
N ILE A 91 -11.71 -14.78 -19.28
CA ILE A 91 -10.84 -14.89 -18.10
C ILE A 91 -9.80 -13.75 -18.10
N SER A 92 -9.10 -13.53 -19.22
CA SER A 92 -8.08 -12.47 -19.30
C SER A 92 -8.66 -11.07 -19.10
N LYS A 93 -9.88 -10.79 -19.59
CA LYS A 93 -10.58 -9.52 -19.33
C LYS A 93 -11.00 -9.32 -17.88
N LEU A 94 -11.28 -10.41 -17.17
CA LEU A 94 -11.71 -10.39 -15.77
C LEU A 94 -10.53 -10.42 -14.80
N GLN A 95 -9.39 -10.95 -15.24
CA GLN A 95 -8.17 -11.00 -14.45
C GLN A 95 -7.69 -9.57 -14.15
N ILE A 96 -7.45 -9.31 -12.86
CA ILE A 96 -6.89 -8.04 -12.45
C ILE A 96 -5.41 -8.06 -12.84
N PRO A 97 -4.94 -7.11 -13.67
CA PRO A 97 -3.54 -7.06 -14.05
C PRO A 97 -2.69 -6.86 -12.79
N SER A 98 -1.61 -7.63 -12.67
CA SER A 98 -0.68 -7.56 -11.55
C SER A 98 0.72 -7.95 -12.00
N CYS A 99 1.74 -7.48 -11.27
CA CYS A 99 3.13 -7.84 -11.48
C CYS A 99 3.88 -7.91 -10.14
N THR A 100 5.08 -8.47 -10.15
CA THR A 100 6.02 -8.41 -9.04
C THR A 100 7.05 -7.30 -9.25
N PRO A 101 7.79 -6.88 -8.21
CA PRO A 101 8.86 -5.88 -8.33
C PRO A 101 9.91 -6.22 -9.39
N GLU A 102 10.20 -7.49 -9.62
CA GLU A 102 11.14 -7.96 -10.65
C GLU A 102 10.64 -7.69 -12.08
N GLU A 103 9.32 -7.63 -12.26
CA GLU A 103 8.65 -7.44 -13.55
C GLU A 103 8.44 -5.96 -13.89
N TRP A 104 8.95 -5.02 -13.09
CA TRP A 104 8.85 -3.57 -13.36
C TRP A 104 9.60 -3.11 -14.63
N ASN A 105 10.30 -4.01 -15.32
CA ASN A 105 10.84 -3.75 -16.67
C ASN A 105 9.80 -4.00 -17.79
N ASN A 106 8.68 -4.65 -17.49
CA ASN A 106 7.64 -4.99 -18.47
C ASN A 106 6.67 -3.82 -18.64
N LEU A 107 7.04 -2.85 -19.49
CA LEU A 107 6.25 -1.64 -19.73
C LEU A 107 4.79 -1.93 -20.17
N PRO A 108 4.51 -2.88 -21.08
CA PRO A 108 3.14 -3.23 -21.44
C PRO A 108 2.31 -3.70 -20.24
N LEU A 109 2.90 -4.48 -19.33
CA LEU A 109 2.22 -4.95 -18.13
C LEU A 109 1.95 -3.80 -17.15
N LEU A 110 2.94 -2.93 -16.91
CA LEU A 110 2.77 -1.75 -16.08
C LEU A 110 1.69 -0.81 -16.61
N GLN A 111 1.63 -0.62 -17.94
CA GLN A 111 0.58 0.16 -18.59
C GLN A 111 -0.80 -0.45 -18.29
N GLN A 112 -0.98 -1.77 -18.44
CA GLN A 112 -2.27 -2.41 -18.14
C GLN A 112 -2.70 -2.19 -16.69
N ILE A 113 -1.77 -2.30 -15.73
CA ILE A 113 -2.02 -2.06 -14.31
C ILE A 113 -2.44 -0.59 -14.08
N PHE A 114 -1.72 0.36 -14.68
CA PHE A 114 -2.07 1.79 -14.62
C PHE A 114 -3.48 2.06 -15.17
N GLU A 115 -3.79 1.51 -16.36
CA GLU A 115 -5.09 1.71 -17.01
C GLU A 115 -6.26 1.16 -16.18
N TYR A 116 -6.03 0.03 -15.52
CA TYR A 116 -7.04 -0.62 -14.67
C TYR A 116 -7.28 0.15 -13.36
N HIS A 117 -6.20 0.48 -12.64
CA HIS A 117 -6.32 1.03 -11.28
C HIS A 117 -6.42 2.55 -11.25
N LEU A 118 -5.57 3.25 -12.00
CA LEU A 118 -5.29 4.67 -11.76
C LEU A 118 -5.82 5.62 -12.84
N LYS A 119 -5.77 5.26 -14.13
CA LYS A 119 -6.11 6.14 -15.27
C LYS A 119 -7.44 6.88 -15.15
N LYS A 120 -8.48 6.26 -14.57
CA LYS A 120 -9.81 6.86 -14.39
C LYS A 120 -9.98 7.66 -13.10
N ARG A 121 -8.95 7.69 -12.24
CA ARG A 121 -9.00 8.20 -10.85
C ARG A 121 -7.90 9.22 -10.56
N THR A 122 -7.16 9.63 -11.59
CA THR A 122 -6.06 10.60 -11.54
C THR A 122 -6.28 11.70 -12.58
N ILE A 123 -5.49 12.78 -12.50
CA ILE A 123 -5.36 13.76 -13.59
C ILE A 123 -4.75 13.13 -14.86
N SER A 124 -5.06 13.69 -16.03
CA SER A 124 -4.65 13.17 -17.34
C SER A 124 -3.13 13.00 -17.51
N ASP A 125 -2.35 13.95 -16.98
CA ASP A 125 -0.93 14.10 -17.29
C ASP A 125 -0.01 13.70 -16.13
N VAL A 126 -0.49 12.84 -15.23
CA VAL A 126 0.34 12.34 -14.12
C VAL A 126 1.53 11.55 -14.65
N ASN A 127 2.74 11.90 -14.22
CA ASN A 127 3.96 11.20 -14.60
C ASN A 127 4.18 9.92 -13.76
N TRP A 128 3.19 9.02 -13.77
CA TRP A 128 3.23 7.78 -12.98
C TRP A 128 4.41 6.88 -13.36
N MET A 129 4.80 6.85 -14.63
CA MET A 129 5.99 6.13 -15.09
C MET A 129 7.27 6.67 -14.44
N GLY A 130 7.43 7.99 -14.40
CA GLY A 130 8.57 8.62 -13.72
C GLY A 130 8.60 8.32 -12.23
N PHE A 131 7.44 8.22 -11.57
CA PHE A 131 7.37 7.77 -10.18
C PHE A 131 7.91 6.34 -9.99
N ILE A 132 7.53 5.41 -10.87
CA ILE A 132 8.00 4.02 -10.83
C ILE A 132 9.50 3.93 -11.13
N GLU A 133 9.99 4.65 -12.14
CA GLU A 133 11.41 4.69 -12.48
C GLU A 133 12.27 5.29 -11.35
N ASN A 134 11.80 6.38 -10.73
CA ASN A 134 12.50 6.99 -9.60
C ASN A 134 12.59 6.02 -8.41
N TRP A 135 11.50 5.32 -8.07
CA TRP A 135 11.51 4.33 -6.99
C TRP A 135 12.40 3.13 -7.33
N LYS A 136 12.38 2.68 -8.59
CA LYS A 136 13.24 1.58 -9.02
C LYS A 136 14.73 1.94 -8.93
N ASN A 137 15.09 3.18 -9.25
CA ASN A 137 16.48 3.64 -9.33
C ASN A 137 17.06 4.13 -7.99
N GLN A 138 16.23 4.40 -6.97
CA GLN A 138 16.75 4.72 -5.65
C GLN A 138 17.34 3.48 -4.95
N GLN A 139 18.30 3.74 -4.06
CA GLN A 139 18.98 2.71 -3.28
C GLN A 139 18.05 2.06 -2.24
N SER A 140 17.13 2.83 -1.66
CA SER A 140 16.13 2.33 -0.71
C SER A 140 14.94 1.71 -1.46
N GLU A 141 14.47 0.57 -0.98
CA GLU A 141 13.23 -0.03 -1.48
C GLU A 141 11.98 0.55 -0.78
N ILE A 142 12.19 1.28 0.33
CA ILE A 142 11.15 1.93 1.12
C ILE A 142 10.95 3.37 0.66
N ILE A 143 9.69 3.81 0.54
CA ILE A 143 9.27 5.21 0.41
C ILE A 143 8.24 5.58 1.47
N GLU A 144 8.06 6.88 1.69
CA GLU A 144 6.83 7.41 2.26
C GLU A 144 5.93 7.87 1.10
N LEU A 145 4.76 7.24 0.97
CA LEU A 145 3.93 7.35 -0.22
C LEU A 145 3.37 8.76 -0.43
N ARG A 146 2.93 9.44 0.63
CA ARG A 146 2.30 10.77 0.48
C ARG A 146 3.28 11.81 -0.01
N ILE A 147 4.48 11.87 0.55
CA ILE A 147 5.55 12.77 0.17
C ILE A 147 5.96 12.49 -1.27
N SER A 148 6.12 11.22 -1.65
CA SER A 148 6.46 10.86 -3.03
C SER A 148 5.36 11.30 -4.02
N LEU A 149 4.09 11.15 -3.66
CA LEU A 149 2.98 11.65 -4.48
C LEU A 149 2.89 13.18 -4.49
N MET A 150 3.13 13.86 -3.36
CA MET A 150 3.21 15.33 -3.32
C MET A 150 4.32 15.87 -4.21
N GLN A 151 5.47 15.20 -4.28
CA GLN A 151 6.54 15.58 -5.21
C GLN A 151 6.14 15.37 -6.67
N LEU A 152 5.38 14.30 -6.94
CA LEU A 152 4.90 13.98 -8.29
C LEU A 152 3.87 14.98 -8.81
N TYR A 153 2.91 15.38 -7.96
CA TYR A 153 1.80 16.25 -8.34
C TYR A 153 2.06 17.74 -8.06
N GLY A 154 3.02 18.05 -7.18
CA GLY A 154 3.29 19.40 -6.66
C GLY A 154 2.69 19.64 -5.27
N SER A 155 3.33 20.54 -4.49
CA SER A 155 2.95 20.81 -3.10
C SER A 155 1.55 21.39 -2.92
N GLU A 156 1.06 22.12 -3.93
CA GLU A 156 -0.26 22.75 -3.90
C GLU A 156 -1.41 21.80 -4.31
N TYR A 157 -1.08 20.60 -4.81
CA TYR A 157 -2.08 19.66 -5.29
C TYR A 157 -2.80 18.96 -4.12
N GLN A 158 -4.12 19.11 -4.07
CA GLN A 158 -4.96 18.46 -3.06
C GLN A 158 -5.49 17.12 -3.58
N MET A 159 -4.71 16.08 -3.34
CA MET A 159 -5.12 14.71 -3.66
C MET A 159 -6.31 14.28 -2.80
N ASN A 160 -7.37 13.79 -3.44
CA ASN A 160 -8.53 13.28 -2.73
C ASN A 160 -8.34 11.81 -2.30
N SER A 161 -9.18 11.35 -1.36
CA SER A 161 -9.08 9.98 -0.80
C SER A 161 -9.29 8.87 -1.84
N ARG A 162 -10.08 9.10 -2.90
CA ARG A 162 -10.32 8.09 -3.95
C ARG A 162 -9.10 7.91 -4.85
N GLU A 163 -8.44 9.00 -5.21
CA GLU A 163 -7.19 9.00 -5.97
C GLU A 163 -6.08 8.33 -5.17
N PHE A 164 -5.94 8.68 -3.88
CA PHE A 164 -4.96 8.03 -3.00
C PHE A 164 -5.23 6.53 -2.85
N CYS A 165 -6.50 6.11 -2.69
CA CYS A 165 -6.86 4.70 -2.68
C CYS A 165 -6.57 3.98 -4.02
N ALA A 166 -6.70 4.68 -5.14
CA ALA A 166 -6.36 4.14 -6.46
C ALA A 166 -4.86 3.85 -6.57
N TRP A 167 -4.02 4.78 -6.12
CA TRP A 167 -2.57 4.57 -6.01
C TRP A 167 -2.22 3.35 -5.17
N LYS A 168 -2.79 3.24 -3.96
CA LYS A 168 -2.55 2.08 -3.08
C LYS A 168 -2.99 0.77 -3.72
N SER A 169 -4.11 0.78 -4.45
CA SER A 169 -4.59 -0.41 -5.17
C SER A 169 -3.63 -0.80 -6.29
N MET A 170 -3.14 0.18 -7.06
CA MET A 170 -2.15 -0.03 -8.11
C MET A 170 -0.88 -0.65 -7.52
N LEU A 171 -0.31 -0.04 -6.48
CA LEU A 171 0.92 -0.49 -5.84
C LEU A 171 0.83 -1.91 -5.28
N ARG A 172 -0.30 -2.28 -4.66
CA ARG A 172 -0.53 -3.66 -4.20
C ARG A 172 -0.50 -4.67 -5.35
N HIS A 173 -1.09 -4.32 -6.50
CA HIS A 173 -1.07 -5.19 -7.68
C HIS A 173 0.28 -5.15 -8.40
N MET A 174 1.15 -4.20 -8.08
CA MET A 174 2.55 -4.17 -8.52
C MET A 174 3.52 -4.89 -7.55
N GLY A 175 2.98 -5.55 -6.53
CA GLY A 175 3.74 -6.31 -5.55
C GLY A 175 4.32 -5.49 -4.40
N CYS A 176 3.91 -4.23 -4.23
CA CYS A 176 4.33 -3.41 -3.09
C CYS A 176 3.48 -3.67 -1.84
N VAL A 177 4.09 -3.47 -0.68
CA VAL A 177 3.47 -3.73 0.62
C VAL A 177 3.56 -2.49 1.50
N GLU A 178 2.47 -2.20 2.22
CA GLU A 178 2.46 -1.19 3.27
C GLU A 178 3.13 -1.75 4.54
N ILE A 179 4.10 -1.01 5.07
CA ILE A 179 4.94 -1.38 6.21
C ILE A 179 4.97 -0.32 7.32
N THR A 180 3.94 0.54 7.36
CA THR A 180 3.78 1.57 8.39
C THR A 180 3.74 0.95 9.81
N PRO A 181 4.56 1.41 10.77
CA PRO A 181 4.63 0.82 12.12
C PRO A 181 3.66 1.46 13.14
N TYR A 182 2.93 2.51 12.75
CA TYR A 182 1.98 3.21 13.60
C TYR A 182 0.55 3.11 13.06
N ASN A 183 -0.41 3.34 13.94
CA ASN A 183 -1.83 3.27 13.60
C ASN A 183 -2.28 4.49 12.80
N LYS A 184 -3.37 4.32 12.04
CA LYS A 184 -3.94 5.36 11.15
C LYS A 184 -4.49 6.58 11.89
N ASP A 185 -4.78 6.46 13.18
CA ASP A 185 -5.18 7.57 14.04
C ASP A 185 -3.98 8.41 14.50
N GLN A 186 -2.76 7.85 14.48
CA GLN A 186 -1.54 8.54 14.89
C GLN A 186 -0.95 9.39 13.76
N SER A 187 -1.11 8.95 12.51
CA SER A 187 -0.58 9.66 11.35
C SER A 187 -1.24 9.23 10.05
N GLU A 188 -1.27 10.17 9.11
CA GLU A 188 -1.72 9.92 7.75
C GLU A 188 -0.63 9.37 6.82
N PHE A 189 0.65 9.51 7.18
CA PHE A 189 1.79 9.10 6.36
C PHE A 189 1.92 7.58 6.30
N GLU A 190 2.15 7.03 5.12
CA GLU A 190 2.20 5.58 4.90
C GLU A 190 3.55 5.17 4.30
N PHE A 191 4.25 4.25 4.96
CA PHE A 191 5.49 3.68 4.45
C PHE A 191 5.19 2.46 3.59
N TRP A 192 5.79 2.42 2.40
CA TRP A 192 5.61 1.35 1.44
C TRP A 192 6.96 0.82 0.98
N THR A 193 7.06 -0.49 0.83
CA THR A 193 8.25 -1.16 0.28
C THR A 193 7.91 -1.92 -0.99
N ARG A 194 8.88 -1.93 -1.91
CA ARG A 194 8.89 -2.83 -3.08
C ARG A 194 9.79 -4.05 -2.85
N SER A 195 10.33 -4.23 -1.64
CA SER A 195 11.20 -5.36 -1.34
C SER A 195 10.40 -6.67 -1.32
N VAL A 196 11.01 -7.72 -1.87
CA VAL A 196 10.47 -9.09 -1.76
C VAL A 196 10.40 -9.51 -0.30
N ASN A 197 11.37 -9.10 0.52
CA ASN A 197 11.40 -9.37 1.95
C ASN A 197 10.82 -8.19 2.75
N SER A 198 9.54 -7.88 2.49
CA SER A 198 8.84 -6.77 3.14
C SER A 198 8.74 -6.89 4.67
N GLU A 199 8.80 -8.11 5.22
CA GLU A 199 8.75 -8.32 6.68
C GLU A 199 10.00 -7.82 7.39
N LYS A 200 11.18 -7.97 6.78
CA LYS A 200 12.42 -7.39 7.34
C LYS A 200 12.33 -5.87 7.44
N ASP A 201 11.79 -5.21 6.41
CA ASP A 201 11.60 -3.76 6.40
C ASP A 201 10.60 -3.33 7.46
N ARG A 202 9.47 -4.06 7.59
CA ARG A 202 8.45 -3.84 8.61
C ARG A 202 9.02 -3.95 10.01
N GLU A 203 9.74 -5.03 10.31
CA GLU A 203 10.39 -5.24 11.62
C GLU A 203 11.39 -4.13 11.93
N THR A 204 12.19 -3.71 10.93
CA THR A 204 13.16 -2.62 11.09
C THR A 204 12.47 -1.31 11.47
N LEU A 205 11.40 -0.93 10.75
CA LEU A 205 10.63 0.28 11.06
C LEU A 205 9.93 0.18 12.41
N GLN A 206 9.43 -1.00 12.78
CA GLN A 206 8.82 -1.23 14.09
C GLN A 206 9.82 -1.02 15.22
N ILE A 207 11.04 -1.57 15.11
CA ILE A 207 12.10 -1.37 16.11
C ILE A 207 12.43 0.12 16.27
N LEU A 208 12.56 0.86 15.16
CA LEU A 208 12.84 2.29 15.21
C LEU A 208 11.70 3.10 15.84
N HIS A 209 10.46 2.69 15.60
CA HIS A 209 9.28 3.29 16.21
C HIS A 209 9.22 3.00 17.72
N ASP A 210 9.40 1.74 18.13
CA ASP A 210 9.33 1.32 19.53
C ASP A 210 10.44 1.93 20.40
N LEU A 211 11.57 2.31 19.78
CA LEU A 211 12.67 3.03 20.40
C LEU A 211 12.52 4.57 20.33
N ASP A 212 11.36 5.08 19.90
CA ASP A 212 11.06 6.52 19.73
C ASP A 212 11.96 7.26 18.73
N PHE A 213 12.70 6.56 17.86
CA PHE A 213 13.53 7.16 16.81
C PHE A 213 12.70 7.55 15.57
N LEU A 214 11.57 6.88 15.32
CA LEU A 214 10.68 7.15 14.21
C LEU A 214 9.39 7.82 14.69
N HIS A 215 9.22 9.09 14.34
CA HIS A 215 7.99 9.83 14.67
C HIS A 215 6.90 9.63 13.60
N PRO A 216 5.61 9.55 13.97
CA PRO A 216 4.52 9.32 13.03
C PRO A 216 4.38 10.39 11.93
N ALA A 217 4.78 11.63 12.21
CA ALA A 217 4.76 12.72 11.23
C ALA A 217 6.16 13.32 11.04
N PRO A 218 6.58 13.64 9.81
CA PRO A 218 7.87 14.26 9.58
C PRO A 218 7.92 15.64 10.23
N ARG A 219 9.01 15.95 10.95
CA ARG A 219 9.16 17.21 11.71
C ARG A 219 8.88 18.47 10.89
N LYS A 220 9.18 18.47 9.58
CA LYS A 220 8.88 19.58 8.67
C LYS A 220 7.38 19.92 8.58
N PHE A 221 6.50 18.94 8.80
CA PHE A 221 5.04 19.12 8.83
C PHE A 221 4.49 19.39 10.24
N CYS A 222 5.31 19.21 11.27
CA CYS A 222 4.98 19.47 12.68
C CYS A 222 5.73 20.68 13.25
N ASP A 223 6.37 21.52 12.42
CA ASP A 223 7.29 22.56 12.90
C ASP A 223 6.56 23.79 13.47
N GLN A 224 5.75 23.55 14.50
CA GLN A 224 5.33 24.57 15.45
C GLN A 224 6.50 25.04 16.31
N THR A 225 7.67 24.37 16.26
CA THR A 225 8.87 24.75 17.02
C THR A 225 9.45 26.05 16.46
N GLY A 226 9.55 26.18 15.14
CA GLY A 226 9.90 27.44 14.47
C GLY A 226 8.92 28.57 14.83
N THR A 227 7.61 28.30 14.76
CA THR A 227 6.57 29.27 15.17
C THR A 227 6.72 29.68 16.64
N LEU A 228 6.94 28.72 17.54
CA LEU A 228 7.15 28.97 18.96
C LEU A 228 8.38 29.86 19.21
N TRP A 229 9.53 29.54 18.59
CA TRP A 229 10.74 30.35 18.72
C TRP A 229 10.54 31.76 18.16
N ASN A 230 9.84 31.91 17.03
CA ASN A 230 9.50 33.22 16.47
C ASN A 230 8.60 34.01 17.43
N CYS A 231 7.55 33.42 18.01
CA CYS A 231 6.69 34.07 18.98
C CYS A 231 7.47 34.53 20.23
N ILE A 232 8.42 33.73 20.72
CA ILE A 232 9.27 34.10 21.86
C ILE A 232 10.21 35.24 21.47
N HIS A 233 10.84 35.18 20.29
CA HIS A 233 11.73 36.21 19.79
C HIS A 233 10.99 37.55 19.59
N GLU A 234 9.81 37.53 18.97
CA GLU A 234 8.93 38.71 18.85
C GLU A 234 8.54 39.27 20.22
N SER A 235 8.17 38.40 21.16
CA SER A 235 7.83 38.80 22.53
C SER A 235 9.01 39.48 23.23
N LEU A 236 10.25 39.00 23.03
CA LEU A 236 11.45 39.61 23.59
C LEU A 236 11.75 40.98 22.99
N ASN A 237 11.52 41.15 21.68
CA ASN A 237 11.78 42.41 20.98
C ASN A 237 10.70 43.47 21.24
N ALA A 238 9.43 43.06 21.32
CA ALA A 238 8.31 43.98 21.59
C ALA A 238 8.20 44.40 23.06
N ASN A 239 8.91 43.73 23.98
CA ASN A 239 8.79 43.99 25.41
C ASN A 239 9.40 45.34 25.82
N LYS A 240 8.55 46.24 26.32
CA LYS A 240 8.92 47.60 26.77
C LYS A 240 9.44 47.67 28.22
N ARG A 241 9.43 46.57 28.97
CA ARG A 241 9.83 46.51 30.40
C ARG A 241 11.33 46.24 30.60
N GLY A 242 12.16 46.55 29.62
CA GLY A 242 13.61 46.40 29.72
C GLY A 242 14.08 44.98 30.02
N GLN A 243 15.18 44.85 30.75
CA GLN A 243 15.82 43.56 31.04
C GLN A 243 14.96 42.65 31.91
N ASP A 244 14.20 43.20 32.85
CA ASP A 244 13.29 42.41 33.70
C ASP A 244 12.18 41.76 32.88
N GLY A 245 11.60 42.51 31.92
CA GLY A 245 10.64 41.95 30.98
C GLY A 245 11.21 40.82 30.13
N LYS A 246 12.44 40.98 29.64
CA LYS A 246 13.14 39.96 28.85
C LYS A 246 13.49 38.73 29.67
N ARG A 247 14.00 38.92 30.90
CA ARG A 247 14.27 37.83 31.86
C ARG A 247 13.02 37.04 32.18
N ARG A 248 11.88 37.71 32.39
CA ARG A 248 10.58 37.06 32.61
C ARG A 248 10.17 36.18 31.44
N ILE A 249 10.25 36.67 30.20
CA ILE A 249 9.88 35.90 29.01
C ILE A 249 10.84 34.71 28.84
N LEU A 250 12.16 34.94 28.93
CA LEU A 250 13.15 33.87 28.82
C LEU A 250 12.96 32.80 29.89
N SER A 251 12.61 33.18 31.12
CA SER A 251 12.42 32.25 32.24
C SER A 251 11.35 31.19 31.98
N ILE A 252 10.42 31.44 31.05
CA ILE A 252 9.38 30.47 30.65
C ILE A 252 10.00 29.22 30.02
N VAL A 253 11.04 29.40 29.21
CA VAL A 253 11.67 28.33 28.41
C VAL A 253 13.08 27.96 28.89
N ALA A 254 13.68 28.78 29.77
CA ALA A 254 15.09 28.69 30.12
C ALA A 254 15.51 27.34 30.73
N GLU A 255 14.64 26.70 31.53
CA GLU A 255 14.91 25.38 32.13
C GLU A 255 14.46 24.20 31.25
N GLN A 256 13.60 24.45 30.26
CA GLN A 256 13.02 23.39 29.42
C GLN A 256 13.91 23.04 28.22
N PHE A 257 14.76 23.97 27.78
CA PHE A 257 15.60 23.78 26.61
C PHE A 257 17.11 23.87 26.94
N PRO A 258 17.96 23.11 26.21
CA PRO A 258 19.39 23.26 26.26
C PRO A 258 19.85 24.69 25.97
N TYR A 259 20.93 25.09 26.65
CA TYR A 259 21.47 26.44 26.52
C TYR A 259 21.84 26.78 25.06
N CYS A 260 22.46 25.83 24.34
CA CYS A 260 22.85 26.01 22.93
C CYS A 260 21.66 26.23 22.00
N GLU A 261 20.52 25.61 22.30
CA GLU A 261 19.30 25.71 21.50
C GLU A 261 18.64 27.09 21.68
N ILE A 262 18.50 27.55 22.93
CA ILE A 262 18.00 28.90 23.24
C ILE A 262 18.88 29.97 22.59
N LYS A 263 20.21 29.81 22.70
CA LYS A 263 21.18 30.76 22.13
C LYS A 263 21.04 30.88 20.62
N LYS A 264 20.98 29.73 19.94
CA LYS A 264 20.88 29.65 18.48
C LYS A 264 19.54 30.21 17.98
N ASN A 265 18.43 29.82 18.60
CA ASN A 265 17.10 30.13 18.09
C ASN A 265 16.63 31.55 18.43
N LEU A 266 17.11 32.14 19.52
CA LEU A 266 16.75 33.52 19.93
C LEU A 266 17.83 34.57 19.64
N ASN A 267 18.93 34.17 18.99
CA ASN A 267 20.08 35.02 18.66
C ASN A 267 20.63 35.82 19.86
N ILE A 268 20.71 35.18 21.03
CA ILE A 268 21.18 35.81 22.27
C ILE A 268 22.70 35.74 22.34
N SER A 269 23.37 36.89 22.36
CA SER A 269 24.85 36.93 22.32
C SER A 269 25.50 36.47 23.64
N SER A 270 24.91 36.83 24.79
CA SER A 270 25.48 36.54 26.13
C SER A 270 24.79 35.38 26.85
N SER A 271 25.62 34.51 27.44
CA SER A 271 25.18 33.44 28.35
C SER A 271 24.59 33.92 29.65
N ASP A 272 24.96 35.11 30.09
CA ASP A 272 24.56 35.65 31.37
C ASP A 272 23.05 35.91 31.39
N THR A 273 22.50 36.38 30.28
CA THR A 273 21.05 36.60 30.13
C THR A 273 20.23 35.32 30.32
N ILE A 274 20.72 34.19 29.81
CA ILE A 274 20.05 32.89 29.96
C ILE A 274 20.24 32.36 31.38
N ASN A 275 21.43 32.49 31.96
CA ASN A 275 21.71 32.08 33.33
C ASN A 275 20.85 32.83 34.36
N GLU A 276 20.68 34.14 34.17
CA GLU A 276 19.80 34.96 35.00
C GLU A 276 18.33 34.56 34.85
N ALA A 277 17.88 34.24 33.63
CA ALA A 277 16.53 33.74 33.40
C ALA A 277 16.28 32.38 34.06
N ARG A 278 17.26 31.47 34.03
CA ARG A 278 17.22 30.16 34.71
C ARG A 278 17.15 30.32 36.22
N LYS A 279 18.05 31.12 36.78
CA LYS A 279 18.08 31.42 38.21
C LYS A 279 16.74 32.03 38.66
N TYR A 280 16.21 32.95 37.88
CA TYR A 280 14.91 33.56 38.13
C TYR A 280 13.77 32.53 38.10
N ALA A 281 13.72 31.66 37.08
CA ALA A 281 12.72 30.60 36.97
C ALA A 281 12.74 29.65 38.17
N ARG A 282 13.93 29.30 38.68
CA ARG A 282 14.10 28.40 39.82
C ARG A 282 13.63 29.02 41.14
N ILE A 283 13.85 30.32 41.33
CA ILE A 283 13.53 31.02 42.58
C ILE A 283 12.06 31.46 42.61
N HIS A 284 11.54 31.97 41.50
CA HIS A 284 10.23 32.64 41.45
C HIS A 284 9.18 31.89 40.63
N GLY A 285 9.60 30.87 39.87
CA GLY A 285 8.77 30.18 38.90
C GLY A 285 8.88 30.80 37.49
N PRO A 286 8.70 29.99 36.43
CA PRO A 286 8.76 30.45 35.04
C PRO A 286 7.67 31.50 34.77
N GLY A 287 8.05 32.64 34.18
CA GLY A 287 7.11 33.70 33.81
C GLY A 287 6.52 34.48 34.99
N ALA A 288 7.03 34.30 36.21
CA ALA A 288 6.62 35.08 37.37
C ALA A 288 6.91 36.57 37.17
N LYS A 289 6.06 37.44 37.74
CA LYS A 289 6.19 38.89 37.58
C LYS A 289 7.49 39.37 38.26
N CYS A 290 8.41 39.92 37.45
CA CYS A 290 9.58 40.65 37.95
C CYS A 290 9.18 41.95 38.63
#